data_AF-A0A8S0Z6U7-F1
#
_entry.id   AF-A0A8S0Z6U7-F1
#
_cell.length_a   1.000
_cell.length_b   1.000
_cell.length_c   1.000
_cell.angle_alpha   90.00
_cell.angle_beta   90.00
_cell.angle_gamma   90.00
#
_symmetry.space_group_name_H-M   'P 1'
#
loop_
_entity.id
_entity.type
_entity.pdbx_description
1 polymer ?
#
loop_
_entity_poly.entity_id
_entity_poly.type
_entity_poly.pdbx_seq_one_letter_code
_entity_poly.pdbx_strand_id
1 'polypeptide(L)'
;MEPKCALLLYLDDRRYLHNMKTECENFLNQMTEKELCKFPPLRCVTEIDVMDMINVFSDIFNILIKEPMKFQKMLNDILFAVLLSTDNEKRNSIGYAQVSVVLRFRSMPILAPPNPHNYVGLVNFDGLLISFSKPESYVYHSVWSCPEECEGNEVVLHYIPKHPPKCYLCKSILFENSGWRRCGEKVIASFKLKNKLLPKKFNIVDDLITPLNLGSRYILHAVITKKITIVWSVEKIIPLPAPITNRMPKDVEELYDACHGIPWKFIYCLASSIGVNVCPLNCFMHLKISLLLSLTSVKAHAVIGTSIIHILVAGFDSRYTPALMTEASKLADRHVLLGMTNTVPSTALIGSSGGVCFLPLPLHIYSHKQVSGVLSAIETGEINIGTGVTKLKSAVWAQGMDFKKMILFNVASIFSYVCRGDFGEYNDEIADFVLQQAMDPVKIGKEEKKALKDVTDYIDLISGIVVILDDKTENLLRSYFLAARKENSRSACIGSMVSLISTCMNSARLCRRRVTNIDDAVFAIWLHVSGSPEPRFAPEEYLQTPADVRKLQKVMNKFKDWLEQFIGDFL
;
A
#
# COMPACT_ATOMS: atom_id res chain seq x y z
N MET A 1 26.37 -11.49 33.17
CA MET A 1 26.08 -10.14 33.68
C MET A 1 24.61 -10.08 34.05
N GLU A 2 24.21 -9.43 35.15
CA GLU A 2 22.78 -9.29 35.44
C GLU A 2 22.07 -8.52 34.30
N PRO A 3 20.87 -8.94 33.89
CA PRO A 3 20.21 -8.36 32.72
C PRO A 3 19.84 -6.89 32.93
N LYS A 4 19.66 -6.44 34.18
CA LYS A 4 19.44 -5.03 34.51
C LYS A 4 20.68 -4.17 34.26
N CYS A 5 21.86 -4.66 34.65
CA CYS A 5 23.13 -3.96 34.42
C CYS A 5 23.44 -3.88 32.91
N ALA A 6 23.14 -4.94 32.16
CA ALA A 6 23.31 -4.95 30.70
C ALA A 6 22.43 -3.91 30.02
N LEU A 7 21.17 -3.83 30.45
CA LEU A 7 20.24 -2.83 29.94
C LEU A 7 20.68 -1.41 30.30
N LEU A 8 21.16 -1.20 31.51
CA LEU A 8 21.64 0.12 31.95
C LEU A 8 22.85 0.58 31.14
N LEU A 9 23.85 -0.30 30.92
CA LEU A 9 25.01 0.00 30.08
C LEU A 9 24.61 0.31 28.64
N TYR A 10 23.68 -0.47 28.07
CA TYR A 10 23.14 -0.18 26.74
C TYR A 10 22.49 1.21 26.65
N LEU A 11 21.68 1.56 27.65
CA LEU A 11 21.01 2.87 27.70
C LEU A 11 22.00 4.03 27.87
N ASP A 12 23.10 3.80 28.59
CA ASP A 12 24.16 4.81 28.79
C ASP A 12 24.99 5.01 27.52
N ASP A 13 25.45 3.92 26.89
CA ASP A 13 26.25 3.95 25.65
C ASP A 13 25.54 4.67 24.51
N ARG A 14 24.19 4.59 24.47
CA ARG A 14 23.34 5.24 23.47
C ARG A 14 22.74 6.56 23.93
N ARG A 15 23.16 7.06 25.11
CA ARG A 15 22.72 8.32 25.73
C ARG A 15 21.21 8.41 25.98
N TYR A 16 20.51 7.28 26.02
CA TYR A 16 19.09 7.25 26.38
C TYR A 16 18.88 7.69 27.83
N LEU A 17 19.83 7.40 28.73
CA LEU A 17 19.78 7.88 30.12
C LEU A 17 19.82 9.41 30.22
N HIS A 18 20.59 10.07 29.35
CA HIS A 18 20.64 11.53 29.30
C HIS A 18 19.28 12.10 28.89
N ASN A 19 18.65 11.53 27.86
CA ASN A 19 17.31 11.94 27.43
C ASN A 19 16.26 11.73 28.53
N MET A 20 16.30 10.56 29.20
CA MET A 20 15.44 10.27 30.36
C MET A 20 15.64 11.30 31.48
N LYS A 21 16.89 11.69 31.77
CA LYS A 21 17.21 12.71 32.77
C LYS A 21 16.64 14.08 32.37
N THR A 22 16.83 14.51 31.13
CA THR A 22 16.29 15.79 30.63
C THR A 22 14.76 15.82 30.70
N GLU A 23 14.08 14.71 30.39
CA GLU A 23 12.62 14.62 30.54
C GLU A 23 12.18 14.65 32.00
N CYS A 24 12.92 14.01 32.90
CA CYS A 24 12.67 14.11 34.34
C CYS A 24 12.81 15.55 34.85
N GLU A 25 13.87 16.26 34.43
CA GLU A 25 14.12 17.66 34.81
C GLU A 25 13.02 18.58 34.27
N ASN A 26 12.65 18.43 33.00
CA ASN A 26 11.56 19.19 32.40
C ASN A 26 10.23 18.96 33.14
N PHE A 27 9.93 17.72 33.50
CA PHE A 27 8.75 17.37 34.27
C PHE A 27 8.76 18.01 35.66
N LEU A 28 9.88 17.96 36.38
CA LEU A 28 10.00 18.57 37.71
C LEU A 28 9.91 20.10 37.66
N ASN A 29 10.38 20.73 36.58
CA ASN A 29 10.35 22.18 36.39
C ASN A 29 8.95 22.71 36.06
N GLN A 30 8.11 21.92 35.38
CA GLN A 30 6.76 22.32 34.98
C GLN A 30 5.73 22.24 36.10
N MET A 31 6.04 21.60 37.23
CA MET A 31 5.06 21.22 38.25
C MET A 31 5.22 21.99 39.57
N THR A 32 4.09 22.41 40.15
CA THR A 32 4.07 22.99 41.51
C THR A 32 4.11 21.90 42.59
N GLU A 33 4.59 22.23 43.81
CA GLU A 33 4.73 21.25 44.91
C GLU A 33 3.41 20.55 45.28
N LYS A 34 2.28 21.26 45.17
CA LYS A 34 0.94 20.70 45.42
C LYS A 34 0.48 19.73 44.33
N GLU A 35 1.00 19.86 43.10
CA GLU A 35 0.68 18.98 41.96
C GLU A 35 1.66 17.79 41.86
N LEU A 36 2.86 17.89 42.44
CA LEU A 36 3.87 16.81 42.46
C LEU A 36 3.49 15.65 43.37
N CYS A 37 2.97 15.97 44.56
CA CYS A 37 2.33 14.98 45.42
C CYS A 37 1.04 14.42 44.79
N LYS A 38 0.48 15.13 43.79
CA LYS A 38 -0.86 14.90 43.24
C LYS A 38 -0.93 14.91 41.70
N PHE A 39 -0.29 13.94 41.05
CA PHE A 39 -0.73 13.38 39.76
C PHE A 39 -0.33 14.14 38.49
N PRO A 40 0.85 13.78 37.97
CA PRO A 40 0.79 12.96 36.78
C PRO A 40 1.87 11.90 36.69
N PRO A 41 1.62 10.78 35.98
CA PRO A 41 2.67 9.84 35.72
C PRO A 41 3.71 10.49 34.82
N LEU A 42 4.97 10.55 35.26
CA LEU A 42 6.10 10.82 34.38
C LEU A 42 6.12 9.72 33.33
N ARG A 43 5.94 10.13 32.08
CA ARG A 43 5.98 9.24 30.94
C ARG A 43 7.09 9.64 30.00
N CYS A 44 8.08 8.78 29.94
CA CYS A 44 9.17 8.91 29.00
C CYS A 44 8.90 8.01 27.81
N VAL A 45 8.80 8.58 26.61
CA VAL A 45 8.73 7.79 25.38
C VAL A 45 10.17 7.47 24.98
N THR A 46 10.50 6.18 24.92
CA THR A 46 11.85 5.73 24.57
C THR A 46 11.79 4.85 23.33
N GLU A 47 12.48 5.28 22.28
CA GLU A 47 12.63 4.51 21.03
C GLU A 47 13.95 3.73 21.04
N ILE A 48 13.85 2.41 21.02
CA ILE A 48 14.99 1.48 21.07
C ILE A 48 15.20 0.87 19.69
N ASP A 49 16.43 0.99 19.15
CA ASP A 49 16.86 0.20 18.00
C ASP A 49 17.14 -1.25 18.44
N VAL A 50 16.35 -2.19 17.94
CA VAL A 50 16.42 -3.58 18.38
C VAL A 50 17.58 -4.32 17.72
N MET A 51 17.95 -3.99 16.48
CA MET A 51 19.08 -4.63 15.81
C MET A 51 20.39 -4.28 16.48
N ASP A 52 20.53 -3.02 16.89
CA ASP A 52 21.68 -2.58 17.66
C ASP A 52 21.74 -3.26 19.04
N MET A 53 20.61 -3.35 19.74
CA MET A 53 20.52 -4.08 21.01
C MET A 53 20.91 -5.57 20.85
N ILE A 54 20.53 -6.23 19.75
CA ILE A 54 20.91 -7.62 19.46
C ILE A 54 22.44 -7.74 19.29
N ASN A 55 23.06 -6.78 18.61
CA ASN A 55 24.50 -6.80 18.33
C ASN A 55 25.33 -6.61 19.60
N VAL A 56 24.86 -5.79 20.56
CA VAL A 56 25.60 -5.50 21.80
C VAL A 56 25.24 -6.50 22.91
N PHE A 57 23.95 -6.80 23.11
CA PHE A 57 23.45 -7.63 24.21
C PHE A 57 22.28 -8.54 23.79
N SER A 58 22.61 -9.68 23.18
CA SER A 58 21.63 -10.68 22.71
C SER A 58 20.75 -11.29 23.83
N ASP A 59 21.26 -11.38 25.06
CA ASP A 59 20.50 -11.91 26.21
C ASP A 59 19.31 -11.02 26.59
N ILE A 60 19.45 -9.70 26.45
CA ILE A 60 18.38 -8.74 26.72
C ILE A 60 17.25 -8.93 25.72
N PHE A 61 17.59 -9.16 24.45
CA PHE A 61 16.62 -9.42 23.39
C PHE A 61 15.77 -10.67 23.68
N ASN A 62 16.38 -11.74 24.21
CA ASN A 62 15.65 -12.93 24.62
C ASN A 62 14.62 -12.64 25.73
N ILE A 63 14.96 -11.77 26.67
CA ILE A 63 14.04 -11.33 27.73
C ILE A 63 12.92 -10.48 27.13
N LEU A 64 13.24 -9.58 26.19
CA LEU A 64 12.24 -8.75 25.50
C LEU A 64 11.20 -9.61 24.78
N ILE A 65 11.61 -10.67 24.07
CA ILE A 65 10.70 -11.54 23.32
C ILE A 65 9.82 -12.39 24.24
N LYS A 66 10.43 -13.04 25.25
CA LYS A 66 9.76 -14.02 26.12
C LYS A 66 8.97 -13.38 27.25
N GLU A 67 9.54 -12.36 27.88
CA GLU A 67 9.01 -11.70 29.08
C GLU A 67 8.94 -10.17 28.90
N PRO A 68 8.20 -9.65 27.90
CA PRO A 68 8.16 -8.22 27.60
C PRO A 68 7.73 -7.37 28.80
N MET A 69 6.79 -7.84 29.61
CA MET A 69 6.34 -7.10 30.80
C MET A 69 7.43 -6.97 31.88
N LYS A 70 8.32 -7.95 31.98
CA LYS A 70 9.47 -7.88 32.89
C LYS A 70 10.51 -6.89 32.36
N PHE A 71 10.74 -6.89 31.06
CA PHE A 71 11.60 -5.91 30.39
C PHE A 71 11.08 -4.48 30.60
N GLN A 72 9.78 -4.25 30.39
CA GLN A 72 9.11 -2.99 30.69
C GLN A 72 9.30 -2.55 32.16
N LYS A 73 9.17 -3.49 33.11
CA LYS A 73 9.39 -3.22 34.53
C LYS A 73 10.84 -2.81 34.81
N MET A 74 11.82 -3.47 34.18
CA MET A 74 13.23 -3.11 34.34
C MET A 74 13.51 -1.69 33.86
N LEU A 75 12.86 -1.24 32.78
CA LEU A 75 12.99 0.14 32.30
C LEU A 75 12.31 1.15 33.23
N ASN A 76 11.14 0.82 33.78
CA ASN A 76 10.49 1.66 34.80
C ASN A 76 11.37 1.79 36.05
N ASP A 77 12.01 0.69 36.49
CA ASP A 77 12.97 0.71 37.60
C ASP A 77 14.14 1.66 37.30
N ILE A 78 14.69 1.60 36.08
CA ILE A 78 15.81 2.47 35.65
C ILE A 78 15.36 3.93 35.59
N LEU A 79 14.22 4.24 34.98
CA LEU A 79 13.69 5.61 34.92
C LEU A 79 13.42 6.18 36.32
N PHE A 80 12.88 5.37 37.22
CA PHE A 80 12.68 5.77 38.62
C PHE A 80 14.02 6.04 39.33
N ALA A 81 15.05 5.22 39.09
CA ALA A 81 16.39 5.46 39.61
C ALA A 81 17.00 6.76 39.05
N VAL A 82 16.83 7.03 37.75
CA VAL A 82 17.26 8.29 37.12
C VAL A 82 16.55 9.48 37.78
N LEU A 83 15.24 9.41 38.00
CA LEU A 83 14.49 10.46 38.67
C LEU A 83 14.99 10.72 40.10
N LEU A 84 15.31 9.67 40.86
CA LEU A 84 15.89 9.81 42.20
C LEU A 84 17.30 10.41 42.18
N SER A 85 18.05 10.19 41.10
CA SER A 85 19.41 10.72 40.94
C SER A 85 19.46 12.20 40.54
N THR A 86 18.34 12.79 40.11
CA THR A 86 18.26 14.21 39.72
C THR A 86 18.33 15.11 40.95
N ASP A 87 19.09 16.20 40.85
CA ASP A 87 19.30 17.19 41.92
C ASP A 87 18.11 18.15 42.03
N ASN A 88 16.98 17.67 42.58
CA ASN A 88 15.81 18.50 42.85
C ASN A 88 15.14 18.06 44.16
N GLU A 89 14.84 19.00 45.05
CA GLU A 89 14.21 18.74 46.36
C GLU A 89 12.81 18.10 46.23
N LYS A 90 12.14 18.37 45.11
CA LYS A 90 10.81 17.87 44.75
C LYS A 90 10.75 16.37 44.43
N ARG A 91 11.86 15.64 44.43
CA ARG A 91 11.92 14.22 44.03
C ARG A 91 11.31 13.24 45.05
N ASN A 92 11.30 13.60 46.33
CA ASN A 92 10.88 12.70 47.42
C ASN A 92 9.36 12.47 47.48
N SER A 93 8.58 13.29 46.78
CA SER A 93 7.12 13.17 46.73
C SER A 93 6.61 12.24 45.62
N ILE A 94 7.51 11.76 44.75
CA ILE A 94 7.14 10.94 43.59
C ILE A 94 7.27 9.45 43.94
N GLY A 95 6.15 8.73 43.83
CA GLY A 95 6.11 7.27 44.02
C GLY A 95 6.42 6.49 42.74
N TYR A 96 6.91 5.26 42.88
CA TYR A 96 7.18 4.36 41.75
C TYR A 96 5.97 4.16 40.81
N ALA A 97 4.75 4.16 41.36
CA ALA A 97 3.52 4.00 40.59
C ALA A 97 3.24 5.15 39.60
N GLN A 98 3.93 6.28 39.75
CA GLN A 98 3.83 7.46 38.90
C GLN A 98 4.89 7.47 37.79
N VAL A 99 5.72 6.44 37.65
CA VAL A 99 6.74 6.39 36.59
C VAL A 99 6.41 5.29 35.59
N SER A 100 6.38 5.65 34.31
CA SER A 100 6.15 4.68 33.23
C SER A 100 6.93 5.06 31.99
N VAL A 101 7.86 4.21 31.58
CA VAL A 101 8.44 4.25 30.25
C VAL A 101 7.40 3.80 29.23
N VAL A 102 7.39 4.40 28.05
CA VAL A 102 6.56 4.00 26.92
C VAL A 102 7.52 3.58 25.81
N LEU A 103 7.58 2.27 25.56
CA LEU A 103 8.52 1.69 24.63
C LEU A 103 8.07 1.81 23.18
N ARG A 104 8.99 2.25 22.32
CA ARG A 104 8.88 2.19 20.86
C ARG A 104 10.05 1.39 20.31
N PHE A 105 9.80 0.56 19.31
CA PHE A 105 10.85 -0.18 18.64
C PHE A 105 11.13 0.44 17.28
N ARG A 106 12.41 0.41 16.93
CA ARG A 106 12.92 0.69 15.61
C ARG A 106 13.68 -0.53 15.11
N SER A 107 13.53 -0.82 13.82
CA SER A 107 14.28 -1.88 13.13
C SER A 107 14.02 -3.27 13.73
N MET A 108 12.83 -3.55 14.24
CA MET A 108 12.56 -4.84 14.88
C MET A 108 12.64 -5.98 13.84
N PRO A 109 13.42 -7.06 14.07
CA PRO A 109 13.45 -8.18 13.15
C PRO A 109 12.07 -8.85 13.08
N ILE A 110 11.75 -9.44 11.93
CA ILE A 110 10.51 -10.19 11.75
C ILE A 110 10.59 -11.45 12.62
N LEU A 111 9.89 -11.42 13.75
CA LEU A 111 9.73 -12.59 14.61
C LEU A 111 8.89 -13.63 13.89
N ALA A 112 9.33 -14.90 13.92
CA ALA A 112 8.52 -16.02 13.43
C ALA A 112 7.16 -15.99 14.15
N PRO A 113 6.03 -16.08 13.42
CA PRO A 113 4.71 -15.93 14.03
C PRO A 113 4.50 -17.06 15.03
N PRO A 114 4.49 -16.79 16.35
CA PRO A 114 4.12 -17.81 17.31
C PRO A 114 2.63 -18.07 17.11
N ASN A 115 2.16 -19.29 17.42
CA ASN A 115 0.71 -19.52 17.47
C ASN A 115 0.09 -18.54 18.49
N PRO A 116 -0.69 -17.53 18.06
CA PRO A 116 -1.09 -16.43 18.92
C PRO A 116 -2.07 -16.86 20.02
N HIS A 117 -2.60 -18.08 19.93
CA HIS A 117 -3.48 -18.65 20.95
C HIS A 117 -2.74 -19.15 22.19
N ASN A 118 -1.45 -19.52 22.05
CA ASN A 118 -0.69 -20.16 23.12
C ASN A 118 0.56 -19.37 23.55
N TYR A 119 0.92 -18.31 22.81
CA TYR A 119 2.12 -17.54 23.09
C TYR A 119 1.82 -16.31 23.95
N VAL A 120 2.49 -16.23 25.10
CA VAL A 120 2.57 -15.02 25.92
C VAL A 120 3.93 -14.39 25.63
N GLY A 121 3.92 -13.20 25.00
CA GLY A 121 5.15 -12.52 24.63
C GLY A 121 4.96 -11.51 23.50
N LEU A 122 6.07 -11.04 22.95
CA LEU A 122 6.10 -10.08 21.83
C LEU A 122 5.85 -10.81 20.49
N VAL A 123 4.95 -10.27 19.68
CA VAL A 123 4.60 -10.79 18.35
C VAL A 123 4.55 -9.67 17.32
N ASN A 124 4.80 -10.01 16.07
CA ASN A 124 4.68 -9.09 14.94
C ASN A 124 3.42 -9.40 14.12
N PHE A 125 2.65 -8.37 13.79
CA PHE A 125 1.55 -8.46 12.84
C PHE A 125 1.87 -7.64 11.59
N ASP A 126 2.00 -8.31 10.45
CA ASP A 126 2.16 -7.66 9.14
C ASP A 126 0.77 -7.50 8.50
N GLY A 127 0.35 -6.25 8.30
CA GLY A 127 -1.00 -5.95 7.81
C GLY A 127 -1.15 -4.64 7.06
N LEU A 128 -2.16 -4.61 6.19
CA LEU A 128 -2.61 -3.41 5.49
C LEU A 128 -3.67 -2.68 6.32
N LEU A 129 -3.47 -1.39 6.59
CA LEU A 129 -4.47 -0.57 7.26
C LEU A 129 -5.63 -0.22 6.31
N ILE A 130 -6.83 -0.71 6.62
CA ILE A 130 -8.04 -0.50 5.81
C ILE A 130 -8.86 0.69 6.31
N SER A 131 -9.06 0.77 7.62
CA SER A 131 -9.85 1.82 8.26
C SER A 131 -9.43 2.00 9.71
N PHE A 132 -9.71 3.17 10.28
CA PHE A 132 -9.64 3.40 11.71
C PHE A 132 -10.79 4.31 12.16
N SER A 133 -11.22 4.17 13.43
CA SER A 133 -12.29 4.98 14.00
C SER A 133 -11.87 6.43 14.22
N LYS A 134 -12.84 7.31 14.49
CA LYS A 134 -12.52 8.63 15.08
C LYS A 134 -11.77 8.45 16.41
N PRO A 135 -10.87 9.38 16.77
CA PRO A 135 -10.23 9.37 18.08
C PRO A 135 -11.26 9.35 19.21
N GLU A 136 -11.17 8.37 20.07
CA GLU A 136 -11.93 8.29 21.32
C GLU A 136 -10.99 8.61 22.48
N SER A 137 -11.47 9.39 23.44
CA SER A 137 -10.71 9.60 24.66
C SER A 137 -10.70 8.33 25.51
N TYR A 138 -9.56 8.02 26.11
CA TYR A 138 -9.46 6.96 27.09
C TYR A 138 -8.72 7.46 28.32
N VAL A 139 -9.02 6.87 29.47
CA VAL A 139 -8.43 7.32 30.73
C VAL A 139 -7.10 6.62 30.94
N TYR A 140 -6.04 7.41 31.09
CA TYR A 140 -4.72 6.95 31.45
C TYR A 140 -4.61 6.61 32.92
N HIS A 141 -5.10 7.53 33.74
CA HIS A 141 -5.19 7.36 35.16
C HIS A 141 -6.37 8.15 35.70
N SER A 142 -6.96 7.60 36.75
CA SER A 142 -7.99 8.23 37.55
C SER A 142 -7.47 8.41 38.97
N VAL A 143 -7.89 9.51 39.58
CA VAL A 143 -7.51 9.89 40.94
C VAL A 143 -8.72 9.80 41.81
N TRP A 144 -8.61 9.07 42.91
CA TRP A 144 -9.70 8.86 43.84
C TRP A 144 -9.33 9.42 45.21
N SER A 145 -10.14 10.34 45.73
CA SER A 145 -9.90 10.99 47.02
C SER A 145 -11.00 10.64 48.00
N CYS A 146 -10.66 10.67 49.29
CA CYS A 146 -11.60 10.42 50.36
C CYS A 146 -12.46 11.66 50.61
N PRO A 147 -13.80 11.55 50.71
CA PRO A 147 -14.66 12.68 51.05
C PRO A 147 -14.37 13.23 52.45
N GLU A 148 -13.90 12.38 53.36
CA GLU A 148 -13.54 12.76 54.73
C GLU A 148 -12.11 13.32 54.85
N GLU A 149 -11.48 13.69 53.72
CA GLU A 149 -10.13 14.27 53.65
C GLU A 149 -9.06 13.52 54.46
N CYS A 150 -9.17 12.18 54.55
CA CYS A 150 -8.18 11.37 55.24
C CYS A 150 -6.80 11.52 54.57
N GLU A 151 -5.81 12.01 55.31
CA GLU A 151 -4.44 12.23 54.80
C GLU A 151 -3.84 10.96 54.19
N GLY A 152 -3.23 11.10 53.00
CA GLY A 152 -2.52 10.02 52.32
C GLY A 152 -3.38 8.92 51.68
N ASN A 153 -4.71 9.04 51.70
CA ASN A 153 -5.63 8.02 51.17
C ASN A 153 -6.10 8.26 49.73
N GLU A 154 -5.26 8.90 48.92
CA GLU A 154 -5.52 9.08 47.50
C GLU A 154 -5.11 7.81 46.73
N VAL A 155 -6.02 7.26 45.93
CA VAL A 155 -5.75 6.05 45.15
C VAL A 155 -5.59 6.41 43.68
N VAL A 156 -4.42 6.08 43.13
CA VAL A 156 -4.12 6.20 41.69
C VAL A 156 -4.47 4.90 41.01
N LEU A 157 -5.36 4.95 40.02
CA LEU A 157 -5.67 3.78 39.19
C LEU A 157 -5.41 4.08 37.73
N HIS A 158 -4.66 3.21 37.04
CA HIS A 158 -4.39 3.30 35.59
C HIS A 158 -5.58 2.82 34.72
N TYR A 159 -6.78 2.84 35.29
CA TYR A 159 -8.05 2.48 34.66
C TYR A 159 -9.20 3.09 35.48
N ILE A 160 -10.41 3.16 34.88
CA ILE A 160 -11.63 3.45 35.65
C ILE A 160 -12.16 2.13 36.22
N PRO A 161 -12.19 1.94 37.55
CA PRO A 161 -12.76 0.75 38.14
C PRO A 161 -14.28 0.72 37.95
N LYS A 162 -14.86 -0.48 37.82
CA LYS A 162 -16.33 -0.65 37.74
C LYS A 162 -17.05 -0.20 39.01
N HIS A 163 -16.36 -0.30 40.14
CA HIS A 163 -16.85 0.14 41.44
C HIS A 163 -15.82 1.09 42.05
N PRO A 164 -16.26 2.21 42.64
CA PRO A 164 -15.35 3.15 43.27
C PRO A 164 -14.58 2.46 44.41
N PRO A 165 -13.25 2.71 44.53
CA PRO A 165 -12.45 2.17 45.61
C PRO A 165 -12.92 2.71 46.97
N LYS A 166 -12.61 1.99 48.04
CA LYS A 166 -12.92 2.40 49.42
C LYS A 166 -11.68 2.91 50.12
N CYS A 167 -11.86 3.93 50.95
CA CYS A 167 -10.82 4.48 51.81
C CYS A 167 -10.28 3.38 52.75
N TYR A 168 -8.96 3.28 52.89
CA TYR A 168 -8.37 2.27 53.77
C TYR A 168 -8.66 2.56 55.25
N LEU A 169 -8.70 3.84 55.64
CA LEU A 169 -8.90 4.32 57.01
C LEU A 169 -10.38 4.34 57.40
N CYS A 170 -11.20 5.17 56.77
CA CYS A 170 -12.60 5.37 57.17
C CYS A 170 -13.62 4.44 56.46
N LYS A 171 -13.17 3.61 55.51
CA LYS A 171 -14.01 2.73 54.67
C LYS A 171 -15.06 3.44 53.80
N SER A 172 -15.11 4.78 53.81
CA SER A 172 -15.94 5.58 52.91
C SER A 172 -15.61 5.32 51.44
N ILE A 173 -16.59 5.50 50.58
CA ILE A 173 -16.43 5.38 49.14
C ILE A 173 -15.63 6.59 48.65
N LEU A 174 -14.54 6.33 47.92
CA LEU A 174 -13.73 7.39 47.33
C LEU A 174 -14.46 7.99 46.13
N PHE A 175 -14.34 9.29 45.93
CA PHE A 175 -14.87 9.98 44.76
C PHE A 175 -13.75 10.29 43.76
N GLU A 176 -14.07 10.29 42.47
CA GLU A 176 -13.09 10.57 41.44
C GLU A 176 -12.87 12.09 41.27
N ASN A 177 -11.61 12.52 41.34
CA ASN A 177 -11.21 13.88 40.98
C ASN A 177 -11.06 13.99 39.46
N SER A 178 -12.15 14.38 38.79
CA SER A 178 -12.19 14.56 37.34
C SER A 178 -11.17 15.60 36.84
N GLY A 179 -10.87 16.64 37.62
CA GLY A 179 -9.89 17.67 37.27
C GLY A 179 -8.44 17.17 37.19
N TRP A 180 -8.14 16.03 37.84
CA TRP A 180 -6.81 15.41 37.82
C TRP A 180 -6.75 14.15 36.97
N ARG A 181 -7.84 13.81 36.30
CA ARG A 181 -7.86 12.73 35.33
C ARG A 181 -7.05 13.16 34.10
N ARG A 182 -6.02 12.39 33.74
CA ARG A 182 -5.45 12.50 32.40
C ARG A 182 -6.08 11.50 31.45
N CYS A 183 -6.43 12.00 30.28
CA CYS A 183 -6.93 11.22 29.17
C CYS A 183 -5.90 11.19 28.05
N GLY A 184 -5.85 10.06 27.35
CA GLY A 184 -5.18 9.91 26.06
C GLY A 184 -6.20 9.75 24.95
N GLU A 185 -5.70 9.53 23.75
CA GLU A 185 -6.50 9.26 22.57
C GLU A 185 -6.27 7.82 22.10
N LYS A 186 -7.34 7.14 21.73
CA LYS A 186 -7.27 5.80 21.12
C LYS A 186 -8.08 5.77 19.83
N VAL A 187 -7.61 4.98 18.88
CA VAL A 187 -8.37 4.63 17.67
C VAL A 187 -8.42 3.13 17.52
N ILE A 188 -9.56 2.63 17.03
CA ILE A 188 -9.73 1.23 16.67
C ILE A 188 -9.36 1.11 15.19
N ALA A 189 -8.18 0.58 14.92
CA ALA A 189 -7.64 0.40 13.57
C ALA A 189 -7.88 -1.03 13.06
N SER A 190 -8.42 -1.16 11.86
CA SER A 190 -8.72 -2.43 11.19
C SER A 190 -7.64 -2.75 10.16
N PHE A 191 -6.92 -3.85 10.38
CA PHE A 191 -5.84 -4.31 9.50
C PHE A 191 -6.21 -5.62 8.81
N LYS A 192 -5.97 -5.70 7.49
CA LYS A 192 -5.97 -6.98 6.75
C LYS A 192 -4.60 -7.62 6.89
N LEU A 193 -4.53 -8.65 7.74
CA LEU A 193 -3.32 -9.41 7.99
C LEU A 193 -3.04 -10.39 6.83
N LYS A 194 -1.76 -10.68 6.59
CA LYS A 194 -1.38 -11.76 5.66
C LYS A 194 -2.04 -13.09 6.07
N ASN A 195 -2.52 -13.83 5.08
CA ASN A 195 -3.13 -15.17 5.23
C ASN A 195 -4.40 -15.23 6.11
N LYS A 196 -5.06 -14.09 6.38
CA LYS A 196 -6.37 -14.06 7.03
C LYS A 196 -7.40 -13.43 6.10
N LEU A 197 -8.56 -14.09 6.01
CA LEU A 197 -9.69 -13.61 5.21
C LEU A 197 -10.33 -12.36 5.82
N LEU A 198 -10.43 -12.32 7.14
CA LEU A 198 -11.10 -11.23 7.86
C LEU A 198 -10.10 -10.20 8.42
N PRO A 199 -10.42 -8.90 8.34
CA PRO A 199 -9.67 -7.84 9.01
C PRO A 199 -9.67 -8.05 10.53
N LYS A 200 -8.52 -7.82 11.17
CA LYS A 200 -8.37 -7.82 12.62
C LYS A 200 -8.32 -6.38 13.14
N LYS A 201 -9.01 -6.12 14.25
CA LYS A 201 -9.03 -4.82 14.92
C LYS A 201 -7.95 -4.74 15.99
N PHE A 202 -7.27 -3.61 16.07
CA PHE A 202 -6.27 -3.28 17.07
C PHE A 202 -6.58 -1.91 17.68
N ASN A 203 -6.32 -1.77 18.98
CA ASN A 203 -6.39 -0.47 19.64
C ASN A 203 -5.02 0.19 19.51
N ILE A 204 -4.97 1.32 18.82
CA ILE A 204 -3.77 2.15 18.66
C ILE A 204 -3.96 3.39 19.53
N VAL A 205 -2.93 3.77 20.26
CA VAL A 205 -3.00 4.82 21.27
C VAL A 205 -2.01 5.95 21.00
N ASP A 206 -2.44 7.18 21.26
CA ASP A 206 -1.64 8.38 21.40
C ASP A 206 -0.70 8.67 20.21
N ASP A 207 0.61 8.72 20.46
CA ASP A 207 1.65 9.00 19.47
C ASP A 207 1.63 8.02 18.28
N LEU A 208 1.15 6.78 18.49
CA LEU A 208 1.02 5.77 17.45
C LEU A 208 -0.13 6.05 16.47
N ILE A 209 -1.01 7.02 16.75
CA ILE A 209 -2.10 7.44 15.86
C ILE A 209 -1.55 8.26 14.69
N THR A 210 -0.59 9.16 14.96
CA THR A 210 -0.02 10.08 13.97
C THR A 210 0.60 9.41 12.73
N PRO A 211 1.32 8.26 12.81
CA PRO A 211 1.89 7.61 11.62
C PRO A 211 0.88 6.88 10.75
N LEU A 212 -0.38 6.71 11.18
CA LEU A 212 -1.38 5.90 10.48
C LEU A 212 -1.85 6.56 9.19
N ASN A 213 -1.65 5.86 8.07
CA ASN A 213 -2.03 6.25 6.74
C ASN A 213 -2.79 5.10 6.10
N LEU A 214 -4.05 5.35 5.74
CA LEU A 214 -4.90 4.35 5.09
C LEU A 214 -4.24 3.85 3.78
N GLY A 215 -4.42 2.56 3.50
CA GLY A 215 -3.82 1.90 2.35
C GLY A 215 -2.31 1.65 2.47
N SER A 216 -1.68 2.02 3.59
CA SER A 216 -0.27 1.71 3.87
C SER A 216 -0.15 0.40 4.64
N ARG A 217 0.97 -0.29 4.44
CA ARG A 217 1.28 -1.55 5.12
C ARG A 217 2.15 -1.27 6.34
N TYR A 218 1.84 -1.94 7.44
CA TYR A 218 2.49 -1.75 8.72
C TYR A 218 2.92 -3.07 9.32
N ILE A 219 4.01 -3.03 10.07
CA ILE A 219 4.38 -4.06 11.04
C ILE A 219 3.96 -3.52 12.41
N LEU A 220 3.05 -4.23 13.05
CA LEU A 220 2.62 -3.93 14.42
C LEU A 220 3.39 -4.83 15.36
N HIS A 221 4.08 -4.23 16.31
CA HIS A 221 4.73 -4.94 17.40
C HIS A 221 3.77 -4.94 18.58
N ALA A 222 3.28 -6.11 18.94
CA ALA A 222 2.24 -6.25 19.94
C ALA A 222 2.61 -7.31 20.98
N VAL A 223 2.23 -7.05 22.22
CA VAL A 223 2.38 -7.99 23.32
C VAL A 223 1.05 -8.69 23.56
N ILE A 224 1.07 -10.02 23.50
CA ILE A 224 -0.09 -10.84 23.85
C ILE A 224 0.01 -11.19 25.33
N THR A 225 -0.95 -10.68 26.10
CA THR A 225 -1.26 -11.16 27.46
C THR A 225 -2.53 -12.00 27.39
N LYS A 226 -2.79 -12.84 28.42
CA LYS A 226 -3.84 -13.89 28.44
C LYS A 226 -5.16 -13.57 27.71
N LYS A 227 -5.64 -12.32 27.73
CA LYS A 227 -6.85 -11.89 26.99
C LYS A 227 -6.70 -10.58 26.20
N ILE A 228 -5.54 -9.92 26.24
CA ILE A 228 -5.38 -8.56 25.71
C ILE A 228 -4.16 -8.51 24.79
N THR A 229 -4.35 -7.97 23.59
CA THR A 229 -3.27 -7.61 22.67
C THR A 229 -3.00 -6.12 22.80
N ILE A 230 -1.81 -5.76 23.27
CA ILE A 230 -1.39 -4.36 23.45
C ILE A 230 -0.38 -4.04 22.34
N VAL A 231 -0.61 -2.99 21.57
CA VAL A 231 0.32 -2.54 20.52
C VAL A 231 1.36 -1.63 21.16
N TRP A 232 2.65 -1.95 20.99
CA TRP A 232 3.77 -1.17 21.52
C TRP A 232 4.40 -0.28 20.45
N SER A 233 4.50 -0.73 19.21
CA SER A 233 4.98 0.12 18.11
C SER A 233 4.34 -0.25 16.78
N VAL A 234 4.36 0.73 15.88
CA VAL A 234 3.76 0.67 14.54
C VAL A 234 4.81 1.18 13.56
N GLU A 235 5.39 0.28 12.78
CA GLU A 235 6.38 0.63 11.75
C GLU A 235 5.74 0.56 10.37
N LYS A 236 5.83 1.65 9.60
CA LYS A 236 5.34 1.69 8.22
C LYS A 236 6.34 0.99 7.30
N ILE A 237 5.87 0.03 6.51
CA ILE A 237 6.70 -0.63 5.49
C ILE A 237 6.80 0.30 4.28
N ILE A 238 8.03 0.72 3.96
CA ILE A 238 8.35 1.53 2.78
C ILE A 238 9.07 0.63 1.77
N PRO A 239 8.54 0.45 0.55
CA PRO A 239 9.25 -0.29 -0.48
C PRO A 239 10.49 0.50 -0.91
N LEU A 240 11.63 -0.17 -1.03
CA LEU A 240 12.87 0.44 -1.50
C LEU A 240 13.12 0.06 -2.96
N PRO A 241 13.65 0.98 -3.78
CA PRO A 241 13.99 0.67 -5.16
C PRO A 241 15.10 -0.39 -5.22
N ALA A 242 14.93 -1.39 -6.08
CA ALA A 242 16.01 -2.33 -6.36
C ALA A 242 17.18 -1.61 -7.06
N PRO A 243 18.43 -1.92 -6.71
CA PRO A 243 19.59 -1.43 -7.45
C PRO A 243 19.50 -1.85 -8.91
N ILE A 244 19.81 -0.92 -9.83
CA ILE A 244 19.83 -1.21 -11.28
C ILE A 244 20.85 -2.30 -11.63
N THR A 245 21.84 -2.56 -10.78
CA THR A 245 22.84 -3.63 -10.93
C THR A 245 22.29 -5.03 -10.67
N ASN A 246 21.07 -5.17 -10.15
CA ASN A 246 20.46 -6.48 -9.96
C ASN A 246 20.30 -7.20 -11.31
N ARG A 247 20.56 -8.51 -11.31
CA ARG A 247 20.43 -9.34 -12.50
C ARG A 247 18.96 -9.59 -12.83
N MET A 248 18.66 -9.66 -14.13
CA MET A 248 17.35 -10.08 -14.61
C MET A 248 17.13 -11.57 -14.36
N PRO A 249 15.88 -12.02 -14.21
CA PRO A 249 15.56 -13.44 -14.36
C PRO A 249 16.02 -13.93 -15.74
N LYS A 250 16.65 -15.11 -15.78
CA LYS A 250 17.28 -15.65 -17.00
C LYS A 250 16.32 -15.72 -18.18
N ASP A 251 15.12 -16.24 -17.94
CA ASP A 251 14.08 -16.41 -18.97
C ASP A 251 13.68 -15.05 -19.58
N VAL A 252 13.70 -13.96 -18.79
CA VAL A 252 13.40 -12.59 -19.26
C VAL A 252 14.59 -11.96 -19.98
N GLU A 253 15.81 -12.25 -19.53
CA GLU A 253 17.05 -11.82 -20.19
C GLU A 253 17.19 -12.45 -21.58
N GLU A 254 16.99 -13.77 -21.70
CA GLU A 254 16.96 -14.50 -22.98
C GLU A 254 15.88 -13.94 -23.93
N LEU A 255 14.70 -13.61 -23.38
CA LEU A 255 13.63 -12.99 -24.15
C LEU A 255 14.01 -11.59 -24.65
N TYR A 256 14.66 -10.79 -23.80
CA TYR A 256 15.12 -9.45 -24.15
C TYR A 256 16.16 -9.48 -25.28
N ASP A 257 17.12 -10.41 -25.19
CA ASP A 257 18.14 -10.63 -26.21
C ASP A 257 17.54 -11.09 -27.54
N ALA A 258 16.57 -12.01 -27.50
CA ALA A 258 15.82 -12.45 -28.69
C ALA A 258 15.00 -11.31 -29.34
N CYS A 259 14.67 -10.27 -28.58
CA CYS A 259 14.00 -9.08 -29.07
C CYS A 259 14.96 -8.03 -29.67
N HIS A 260 16.27 -8.26 -29.63
CA HIS A 260 17.31 -7.32 -30.10
C HIS A 260 17.19 -5.93 -29.45
N GLY A 261 16.68 -5.85 -28.22
CA GLY A 261 16.51 -4.59 -27.49
C GLY A 261 15.41 -3.65 -28.05
N ILE A 262 14.56 -4.11 -28.98
CA ILE A 262 13.46 -3.30 -29.51
C ILE A 262 12.32 -3.20 -28.45
N PRO A 263 11.95 -1.99 -28.00
CA PRO A 263 11.07 -1.83 -26.83
C PRO A 263 9.69 -2.49 -26.96
N TRP A 264 8.93 -2.14 -27.99
CA TRP A 264 7.58 -2.65 -28.18
C TRP A 264 7.55 -4.16 -28.48
N LYS A 265 8.59 -4.70 -29.12
CA LYS A 265 8.72 -6.15 -29.40
C LYS A 265 8.88 -6.93 -28.09
N PHE A 266 9.77 -6.45 -27.22
CA PHE A 266 9.98 -7.04 -25.91
C PHE A 266 8.71 -6.99 -25.06
N ILE A 267 8.03 -5.84 -25.00
CA ILE A 267 6.77 -5.69 -24.25
C ILE A 267 5.68 -6.61 -24.79
N TYR A 268 5.56 -6.74 -26.12
CA TYR A 268 4.61 -7.63 -26.76
C TYR A 268 4.84 -9.09 -26.33
N CYS A 269 6.09 -9.59 -26.41
CA CYS A 269 6.40 -10.95 -26.01
C CYS A 269 6.27 -11.20 -24.49
N LEU A 270 6.57 -10.18 -23.67
CA LEU A 270 6.36 -10.27 -22.23
C LEU A 270 4.87 -10.37 -21.91
N ALA A 271 4.03 -9.57 -22.57
CA ALA A 271 2.59 -9.56 -22.39
C ALA A 271 1.91 -10.84 -22.89
N SER A 272 2.43 -11.51 -23.93
CA SER A 272 1.83 -12.76 -24.44
C SER A 272 1.86 -13.90 -23.41
N SER A 273 2.75 -13.83 -22.43
CA SER A 273 2.84 -14.78 -21.31
C SER A 273 1.69 -14.66 -20.31
N ILE A 274 0.89 -13.60 -20.38
CA ILE A 274 -0.24 -13.38 -19.46
C ILE A 274 -1.47 -14.14 -19.98
N GLY A 275 -2.03 -15.01 -19.14
CA GLY A 275 -3.31 -15.67 -19.40
C GLY A 275 -3.25 -16.75 -20.49
N VAL A 276 -2.11 -17.42 -20.66
CA VAL A 276 -1.92 -18.51 -21.64
C VAL A 276 -2.92 -19.65 -21.45
N ASN A 277 -3.37 -19.89 -20.22
CA ASN A 277 -4.41 -20.89 -19.92
C ASN A 277 -5.85 -20.42 -20.19
N VAL A 278 -6.06 -19.13 -20.45
CA VAL A 278 -7.39 -18.55 -20.63
C VAL A 278 -7.74 -18.38 -22.10
N CYS A 279 -6.78 -17.94 -22.91
CA CYS A 279 -6.94 -17.74 -24.34
C CYS A 279 -5.66 -18.09 -25.09
N PRO A 280 -5.72 -18.28 -26.43
CA PRO A 280 -4.52 -18.45 -27.23
C PRO A 280 -3.51 -17.31 -27.02
N LEU A 281 -2.23 -17.62 -27.21
CA LEU A 281 -1.11 -16.70 -26.97
C LEU A 281 -1.31 -15.33 -27.61
N ASN A 282 -1.79 -15.32 -28.84
CA ASN A 282 -1.87 -14.13 -29.70
C ASN A 282 -3.20 -13.37 -29.62
N CYS A 283 -4.19 -13.89 -28.89
CA CYS A 283 -5.48 -13.22 -28.74
C CYS A 283 -5.42 -12.15 -27.64
N PHE A 284 -6.19 -11.07 -27.81
CA PHE A 284 -6.33 -9.98 -26.84
C PHE A 284 -5.02 -9.28 -26.47
N MET A 285 -4.06 -9.19 -27.39
CA MET A 285 -2.74 -8.61 -27.11
C MET A 285 -2.78 -7.15 -26.66
N HIS A 286 -3.71 -6.34 -27.21
CA HIS A 286 -3.91 -4.96 -26.76
C HIS A 286 -4.26 -4.88 -25.27
N LEU A 287 -5.15 -5.78 -24.81
CA LEU A 287 -5.51 -5.90 -23.40
C LEU A 287 -4.34 -6.39 -22.55
N LYS A 288 -3.66 -7.48 -22.97
CA LYS A 288 -2.51 -8.04 -22.23
C LYS A 288 -1.39 -7.01 -22.03
N ILE A 289 -1.05 -6.26 -23.08
CA ILE A 289 -0.04 -5.19 -23.04
C ILE A 289 -0.45 -4.08 -22.07
N SER A 290 -1.71 -3.64 -22.16
CA SER A 290 -2.23 -2.57 -21.30
C SER A 290 -2.22 -2.99 -19.83
N LEU A 291 -2.62 -4.24 -19.52
CA LEU A 291 -2.59 -4.80 -18.17
C LEU A 291 -1.14 -4.83 -17.61
N LEU A 292 -0.16 -5.26 -18.42
CA LEU A 292 1.25 -5.27 -18.04
C LEU A 292 1.79 -3.86 -17.72
N LEU A 293 1.45 -2.87 -18.57
CA LEU A 293 1.82 -1.48 -18.36
C LEU A 293 1.18 -0.90 -17.09
N SER A 294 -0.08 -1.23 -16.83
CA SER A 294 -0.77 -0.82 -15.61
C SER A 294 -0.15 -1.44 -14.36
N LEU A 295 0.18 -2.74 -14.37
CA LEU A 295 0.90 -3.40 -13.26
C LEU A 295 2.23 -2.71 -12.96
N THR A 296 3.00 -2.39 -14.02
CA THR A 296 4.27 -1.67 -13.90
C THR A 296 4.07 -0.27 -13.31
N SER A 297 3.02 0.43 -13.73
CA SER A 297 2.70 1.78 -13.25
C SER A 297 2.36 1.81 -11.76
N VAL A 298 1.63 0.81 -11.25
CA VAL A 298 1.25 0.71 -9.83
C VAL A 298 2.49 0.49 -8.95
N LYS A 299 3.39 -0.38 -9.40
CA LYS A 299 4.65 -0.67 -8.69
C LYS A 299 5.57 0.55 -8.70
N ALA A 300 5.71 1.22 -9.84
CA ALA A 300 6.47 2.46 -9.95
C ALA A 300 5.86 3.60 -9.10
N HIS A 301 4.53 3.69 -9.01
CA HIS A 301 3.85 4.64 -8.13
C HIS A 301 4.20 4.41 -6.65
N ALA A 302 4.26 3.15 -6.22
CA ALA A 302 4.56 2.81 -4.83
C ALA A 302 5.98 3.22 -4.39
N VAL A 303 6.94 3.29 -5.33
CA VAL A 303 8.36 3.59 -5.05
C VAL A 303 8.72 5.04 -5.38
N ILE A 304 8.32 5.53 -6.54
CA ILE A 304 8.74 6.83 -7.10
C ILE A 304 7.59 7.86 -7.08
N GLY A 305 6.33 7.40 -7.02
CA GLY A 305 5.16 8.29 -7.06
C GLY A 305 4.72 8.68 -8.48
N THR A 306 5.07 7.89 -9.51
CA THR A 306 4.59 8.11 -10.89
C THR A 306 3.07 7.97 -11.01
N SER A 307 2.46 8.53 -12.04
CA SER A 307 1.03 8.34 -12.33
C SER A 307 0.64 6.88 -12.55
N ILE A 308 -0.53 6.52 -12.04
CA ILE A 308 -1.13 5.18 -12.18
C ILE A 308 -1.92 5.13 -13.48
N ILE A 309 -1.81 4.02 -14.22
CA ILE A 309 -2.59 3.78 -15.43
C ILE A 309 -3.85 2.98 -15.07
N HIS A 310 -5.02 3.60 -15.24
CA HIS A 310 -6.34 2.96 -15.10
C HIS A 310 -6.84 2.45 -16.46
N ILE A 311 -7.47 1.28 -16.47
CA ILE A 311 -7.89 0.59 -17.70
C ILE A 311 -9.40 0.44 -17.74
N LEU A 312 -10.01 0.85 -18.86
CA LEU A 312 -11.36 0.51 -19.23
C LEU A 312 -11.32 -0.40 -20.46
N VAL A 313 -11.83 -1.62 -20.37
CA VAL A 313 -11.91 -2.53 -21.50
C VAL A 313 -13.27 -2.36 -22.18
N ALA A 314 -13.28 -2.01 -23.46
CA ALA A 314 -14.48 -1.86 -24.27
C ALA A 314 -14.63 -3.07 -25.21
N GLY A 315 -15.82 -3.67 -25.24
CA GLY A 315 -16.12 -4.80 -26.13
C GLY A 315 -17.32 -5.61 -25.65
N PHE A 316 -17.58 -6.72 -26.35
CA PHE A 316 -18.56 -7.71 -25.96
C PHE A 316 -18.14 -8.45 -24.69
N ASP A 317 -19.13 -8.89 -23.91
CA ASP A 317 -18.88 -9.72 -22.73
C ASP A 317 -18.68 -11.19 -23.14
N SER A 318 -17.44 -11.53 -23.52
CA SER A 318 -17.09 -12.88 -23.96
C SER A 318 -16.56 -13.80 -22.86
N ARG A 319 -16.67 -13.41 -21.57
CA ARG A 319 -16.06 -14.11 -20.41
C ARG A 319 -14.52 -14.16 -20.40
N TYR A 320 -13.85 -14.14 -21.55
CA TYR A 320 -12.38 -14.17 -21.67
C TYR A 320 -11.73 -12.89 -21.17
N THR A 321 -12.31 -11.72 -21.47
CA THR A 321 -11.80 -10.43 -20.95
C THR A 321 -11.78 -10.42 -19.41
N PRO A 322 -12.88 -10.73 -18.70
CA PRO A 322 -12.89 -10.88 -17.24
C PRO A 322 -11.89 -11.91 -16.70
N ALA A 323 -11.77 -13.06 -17.39
CA ALA A 323 -10.85 -14.12 -16.99
C ALA A 323 -9.38 -13.68 -17.14
N LEU A 324 -9.03 -12.97 -18.22
CA LEU A 324 -7.70 -12.40 -18.43
C LEU A 324 -7.35 -11.34 -17.39
N MET A 325 -8.28 -10.43 -17.08
CA MET A 325 -8.10 -9.46 -15.99
C MET A 325 -7.86 -10.18 -14.66
N THR A 326 -8.57 -11.28 -14.41
CA THR A 326 -8.40 -12.07 -13.18
C THR A 326 -7.01 -12.71 -13.13
N GLU A 327 -6.55 -13.36 -14.19
CA GLU A 327 -5.21 -13.95 -14.23
C GLU A 327 -4.11 -12.89 -14.12
N ALA A 328 -4.23 -11.76 -14.84
CA ALA A 328 -3.28 -10.67 -14.75
C ALA A 328 -3.23 -10.04 -13.34
N SER A 329 -4.37 -9.97 -12.65
CA SER A 329 -4.44 -9.41 -11.29
C SER A 329 -3.65 -10.21 -10.26
N LYS A 330 -3.41 -11.51 -10.51
CA LYS A 330 -2.58 -12.36 -9.65
C LYS A 330 -1.11 -11.97 -9.68
N LEU A 331 -0.66 -11.25 -10.71
CA LEU A 331 0.71 -10.73 -10.81
C LEU A 331 0.94 -9.49 -9.94
N ALA A 332 -0.13 -8.83 -9.49
CA ALA A 332 -0.05 -7.73 -8.54
C ALA A 332 0.14 -8.27 -7.10
N ASP A 333 0.87 -7.52 -6.25
CA ASP A 333 1.00 -7.85 -4.83
C ASP A 333 -0.35 -8.02 -4.13
N ARG A 334 -1.32 -7.23 -4.58
CA ARG A 334 -2.66 -7.15 -4.04
C ARG A 334 -3.63 -6.98 -5.20
N HIS A 335 -4.67 -7.80 -5.21
CA HIS A 335 -5.83 -7.61 -6.06
C HIS A 335 -7.09 -7.69 -5.23
N VAL A 336 -8.07 -6.85 -5.55
CA VAL A 336 -9.39 -6.86 -4.93
C VAL A 336 -10.44 -6.80 -6.03
N LEU A 337 -11.38 -7.74 -5.95
CA LEU A 337 -12.58 -7.75 -6.76
C LEU A 337 -13.65 -6.87 -6.11
N LEU A 338 -14.21 -5.92 -6.87
CA LEU A 338 -15.40 -5.20 -6.42
C LEU A 338 -16.65 -6.07 -6.66
N GLY A 339 -17.34 -6.44 -5.60
CA GLY A 339 -18.58 -7.22 -5.68
C GLY A 339 -19.79 -6.39 -6.13
N MET A 340 -20.77 -7.04 -6.76
CA MET A 340 -21.96 -6.39 -7.36
C MET A 340 -22.88 -5.70 -6.34
N THR A 341 -22.97 -6.20 -5.12
CA THR A 341 -23.87 -5.68 -4.09
C THR A 341 -23.14 -5.55 -2.75
N ASN A 342 -23.41 -4.48 -2.02
CA ASN A 342 -22.94 -4.21 -0.64
C ASN A 342 -21.44 -3.98 -0.42
N THR A 343 -20.61 -3.92 -1.46
CA THR A 343 -19.22 -3.50 -1.30
C THR A 343 -19.11 -1.97 -1.31
N VAL A 344 -18.58 -1.41 -0.22
CA VAL A 344 -18.25 0.01 -0.16
C VAL A 344 -17.02 0.23 -1.06
N PRO A 345 -17.10 1.04 -2.13
CA PRO A 345 -16.03 1.19 -3.11
C PRO A 345 -14.73 1.70 -2.47
N SER A 346 -14.83 2.61 -1.48
CA SER A 346 -13.67 3.14 -0.77
C SER A 346 -12.86 2.04 -0.07
N THR A 347 -13.52 1.11 0.63
CA THR A 347 -12.85 -0.03 1.29
C THR A 347 -12.13 -0.94 0.28
N ALA A 348 -12.74 -1.19 -0.88
CA ALA A 348 -12.13 -2.00 -1.93
C ALA A 348 -10.91 -1.32 -2.56
N LEU A 349 -11.00 -0.02 -2.83
CA LEU A 349 -9.89 0.78 -3.36
C LEU A 349 -8.73 0.90 -2.37
N ILE A 350 -9.01 1.06 -1.07
CA ILE A 350 -7.98 1.09 -0.03
C ILE A 350 -7.35 -0.30 0.16
N GLY A 351 -8.17 -1.35 0.15
CA GLY A 351 -7.73 -2.74 0.26
C GLY A 351 -6.82 -3.20 -0.88
N SER A 352 -6.96 -2.56 -2.05
CA SER A 352 -6.14 -2.79 -3.25
C SER A 352 -4.98 -1.80 -3.41
N SER A 353 -4.78 -0.86 -2.48
CA SER A 353 -3.66 0.10 -2.50
C SER A 353 -2.34 -0.60 -2.85
N GLY A 354 -1.47 0.00 -3.67
CA GLY A 354 -0.23 -0.63 -4.17
C GLY A 354 -0.46 -1.91 -4.97
N GLY A 355 -1.63 -2.05 -5.58
CA GLY A 355 -2.08 -3.19 -6.35
C GLY A 355 -3.24 -2.79 -7.27
N VAL A 356 -4.16 -3.71 -7.51
CA VAL A 356 -5.23 -3.56 -8.50
C VAL A 356 -6.61 -3.76 -7.88
N CYS A 357 -7.53 -2.84 -8.16
CA CYS A 357 -8.97 -3.02 -7.98
C CYS A 357 -9.58 -3.34 -9.34
N PHE A 358 -10.26 -4.47 -9.49
CA PHE A 358 -10.87 -4.80 -10.78
C PHE A 358 -12.37 -5.06 -10.67
N LEU A 359 -13.08 -4.61 -11.71
CA LEU A 359 -14.51 -4.73 -11.96
C LEU A 359 -14.66 -5.62 -13.20
N PRO A 360 -14.72 -6.96 -13.01
CA PRO A 360 -14.70 -7.93 -14.11
C PRO A 360 -16.05 -8.07 -14.81
N LEU A 361 -17.11 -7.47 -14.27
CA LEU A 361 -18.41 -7.41 -14.93
C LEU A 361 -18.58 -6.07 -15.64
N PRO A 362 -19.48 -5.99 -16.61
CA PRO A 362 -19.87 -4.74 -17.23
C PRO A 362 -20.32 -3.68 -16.22
N LEU A 363 -19.86 -2.44 -16.41
CA LEU A 363 -20.14 -1.31 -15.50
C LEU A 363 -21.63 -1.06 -15.19
N HIS A 364 -22.55 -1.35 -16.11
CA HIS A 364 -23.99 -1.15 -15.90
C HIS A 364 -24.62 -2.15 -14.90
N ILE A 365 -23.92 -3.23 -14.56
CA ILE A 365 -24.37 -4.24 -13.60
C ILE A 365 -24.18 -3.76 -12.15
N TYR A 366 -23.23 -2.86 -11.91
CA TYR A 366 -22.98 -2.31 -10.58
C TYR A 366 -23.96 -1.20 -10.23
N SER A 367 -24.14 -0.95 -8.93
CA SER A 367 -24.96 0.17 -8.49
C SER A 367 -24.35 1.51 -8.91
N HIS A 368 -25.21 2.47 -9.26
CA HIS A 368 -24.78 3.83 -9.65
C HIS A 368 -23.87 4.48 -8.59
N LYS A 369 -24.13 4.23 -7.30
CA LYS A 369 -23.30 4.73 -6.18
C LYS A 369 -21.88 4.15 -6.21
N GLN A 370 -21.73 2.86 -6.52
CA GLN A 370 -20.41 2.23 -6.64
C GLN A 370 -19.64 2.78 -7.83
N VAL A 371 -20.28 2.85 -9.01
CA VAL A 371 -19.64 3.36 -10.23
C VAL A 371 -19.22 4.82 -10.04
N SER A 372 -20.13 5.67 -9.56
CA SER A 372 -19.83 7.09 -9.29
C SER A 372 -18.71 7.27 -8.27
N GLY A 373 -18.67 6.47 -7.21
CA GLY A 373 -17.59 6.51 -6.21
C GLY A 373 -16.24 6.09 -6.77
N VAL A 374 -16.20 5.09 -7.66
CA VAL A 374 -14.96 4.66 -8.34
C VAL A 374 -14.49 5.71 -9.35
N LEU A 375 -15.39 6.24 -10.18
CA LEU A 375 -15.06 7.26 -11.17
C LEU A 375 -14.56 8.55 -10.52
N SER A 376 -15.23 9.02 -9.46
CA SER A 376 -14.80 10.17 -8.68
C SER A 376 -13.41 9.97 -8.07
N ALA A 377 -13.11 8.75 -7.60
CA ALA A 377 -11.79 8.45 -7.05
C ALA A 377 -10.68 8.45 -8.11
N ILE A 378 -10.97 8.00 -9.33
CA ILE A 378 -10.01 8.04 -10.45
C ILE A 378 -9.77 9.49 -10.89
N GLU A 379 -10.84 10.27 -11.06
CA GLU A 379 -10.76 11.66 -11.55
C GLU A 379 -10.03 12.59 -10.57
N THR A 380 -10.34 12.47 -9.28
CA THR A 380 -9.72 13.31 -8.23
C THR A 380 -8.38 12.77 -7.74
N GLY A 381 -8.10 11.48 -7.97
CA GLY A 381 -6.99 10.76 -7.33
C GLY A 381 -7.20 10.57 -5.83
N GLU A 382 -8.41 10.78 -5.31
CA GLU A 382 -8.73 10.79 -3.89
C GLU A 382 -9.96 9.93 -3.56
N ILE A 383 -9.89 9.16 -2.47
CA ILE A 383 -10.94 8.29 -1.95
C ILE A 383 -11.55 8.96 -0.73
N ASN A 384 -12.84 9.30 -0.82
CA ASN A 384 -13.61 9.83 0.29
C ASN A 384 -14.20 8.70 1.15
N ILE A 385 -13.90 8.72 2.45
CA ILE A 385 -14.30 7.70 3.43
C ILE A 385 -15.37 8.24 4.39
N GLY A 386 -15.84 9.47 4.18
CA GLY A 386 -16.79 10.18 5.05
C GLY A 386 -16.15 10.72 6.34
N THR A 387 -15.14 10.03 6.89
CA THR A 387 -14.31 10.53 8.02
C THR A 387 -13.07 11.29 7.57
N GLY A 388 -12.72 11.24 6.29
CA GLY A 388 -11.54 11.87 5.73
C GLY A 388 -11.33 11.49 4.26
N VAL A 389 -10.26 12.04 3.69
CA VAL A 389 -9.86 11.84 2.29
C VAL A 389 -8.49 11.17 2.23
N THR A 390 -8.30 10.23 1.30
CA THR A 390 -7.05 9.48 1.15
C THR A 390 -6.66 9.37 -0.31
N LYS A 391 -5.37 9.41 -0.64
CA LYS A 391 -4.93 9.28 -2.04
C LYS A 391 -5.18 7.88 -2.59
N LEU A 392 -5.65 7.81 -3.83
CA LEU A 392 -5.76 6.58 -4.60
C LEU A 392 -4.36 6.06 -4.95
N LYS A 393 -4.07 4.83 -4.52
CA LYS A 393 -2.77 4.16 -4.73
C LYS A 393 -2.91 2.85 -5.49
N SER A 394 -4.08 2.57 -6.06
CA SER A 394 -4.38 1.35 -6.79
C SER A 394 -4.78 1.65 -8.22
N ALA A 395 -4.42 0.77 -9.15
CA ALA A 395 -5.00 0.81 -10.48
C ALA A 395 -6.43 0.29 -10.44
N VAL A 396 -7.27 0.86 -11.28
CA VAL A 396 -8.66 0.41 -11.45
C VAL A 396 -8.79 -0.17 -12.84
N TRP A 397 -9.23 -1.41 -12.93
CA TRP A 397 -9.54 -2.08 -14.18
C TRP A 397 -11.04 -2.33 -14.26
N ALA A 398 -11.71 -1.87 -15.31
CA ALA A 398 -13.14 -2.05 -15.47
C ALA A 398 -13.49 -2.57 -16.86
N GLN A 399 -14.54 -3.37 -16.97
CA GLN A 399 -15.15 -3.75 -18.24
C GLN A 399 -16.33 -2.82 -18.53
N GLY A 400 -16.26 -2.10 -19.64
CA GLY A 400 -17.40 -1.40 -20.23
C GLY A 400 -17.98 -2.23 -21.37
N MET A 401 -19.15 -2.86 -21.16
CA MET A 401 -19.93 -3.30 -22.33
C MET A 401 -20.42 -2.08 -23.09
N ASP A 402 -20.55 -2.27 -24.40
CA ASP A 402 -21.03 -1.36 -25.43
C ASP A 402 -22.12 -0.39 -24.94
N PHE A 403 -21.66 0.71 -24.33
CA PHE A 403 -22.54 1.79 -23.91
C PHE A 403 -23.09 2.46 -25.18
N LYS A 404 -24.31 3.02 -25.14
CA LYS A 404 -24.69 4.04 -26.12
C LYS A 404 -23.54 5.05 -26.21
N LYS A 405 -22.96 5.24 -27.41
CA LYS A 405 -21.66 5.90 -27.66
C LYS A 405 -21.34 7.06 -26.70
N MET A 406 -22.33 7.92 -26.42
CA MET A 406 -22.21 9.09 -25.54
C MET A 406 -21.84 8.80 -24.06
N ILE A 407 -22.33 7.71 -23.46
CA ILE A 407 -22.02 7.35 -22.05
C ILE A 407 -20.61 6.75 -21.97
N LEU A 408 -20.17 6.02 -23.01
CA LEU A 408 -18.82 5.48 -23.09
C LEU A 408 -17.78 6.60 -23.10
N PHE A 409 -18.00 7.67 -23.87
CA PHE A 409 -17.07 8.80 -23.95
C PHE A 409 -16.84 9.47 -22.59
N ASN A 410 -17.91 9.70 -21.82
CA ASN A 410 -17.80 10.35 -20.51
C ASN A 410 -17.09 9.48 -19.47
N VAL A 411 -17.27 8.15 -19.53
CA VAL A 411 -16.58 7.23 -18.63
C VAL A 411 -15.14 7.03 -19.11
N ALA A 412 -14.92 6.85 -20.41
CA ALA A 412 -13.61 6.71 -21.04
C ALA A 412 -12.70 7.90 -20.77
N SER A 413 -13.22 9.13 -20.74
CA SER A 413 -12.42 10.32 -20.45
C SER A 413 -11.82 10.35 -19.04
N ILE A 414 -12.38 9.58 -18.10
CA ILE A 414 -11.91 9.47 -16.72
C ILE A 414 -10.80 8.42 -16.61
N PHE A 415 -10.89 7.34 -17.39
CA PHE A 415 -9.86 6.31 -17.41
C PHE A 415 -8.63 6.77 -18.22
N SER A 416 -7.47 6.24 -17.85
CA SER A 416 -6.22 6.55 -18.53
C SER A 416 -6.19 5.97 -19.95
N TYR A 417 -6.63 4.71 -20.09
CA TYR A 417 -6.72 4.02 -21.36
C TYR A 417 -8.06 3.30 -21.51
N VAL A 418 -8.62 3.41 -22.71
CA VAL A 418 -9.62 2.48 -23.21
C VAL A 418 -8.90 1.39 -23.99
N CYS A 419 -9.19 0.13 -23.69
CA CYS A 419 -8.58 -1.03 -24.33
C CYS A 419 -9.60 -1.74 -25.21
N ARG A 420 -9.15 -2.22 -26.38
CA ARG A 420 -9.97 -3.07 -27.25
C ARG A 420 -10.07 -4.46 -26.59
N GLY A 421 -11.28 -4.80 -26.14
CA GLY A 421 -11.63 -6.12 -25.63
C GLY A 421 -11.99 -7.06 -26.79
N ASP A 422 -13.10 -7.77 -26.64
CA ASP A 422 -13.59 -8.68 -27.68
C ASP A 422 -14.61 -8.00 -28.61
N PHE A 423 -14.38 -8.07 -29.91
CA PHE A 423 -15.33 -7.65 -30.95
C PHE A 423 -15.72 -8.82 -31.87
N GLY A 424 -15.43 -10.06 -31.48
CA GLY A 424 -15.73 -11.27 -32.24
C GLY A 424 -14.66 -11.68 -33.26
N GLU A 425 -13.50 -11.02 -33.24
CA GLU A 425 -12.39 -11.26 -34.20
C GLU A 425 -11.71 -12.62 -33.99
N TYR A 426 -11.71 -13.12 -32.76
CA TYR A 426 -10.95 -14.31 -32.35
C TYR A 426 -11.84 -15.55 -32.16
N ASN A 427 -13.10 -15.52 -32.62
CA ASN A 427 -14.08 -16.56 -32.32
C ASN A 427 -13.63 -17.97 -32.73
N ASP A 428 -13.06 -18.11 -33.93
CA ASP A 428 -12.61 -19.42 -34.45
C ASP A 428 -11.41 -19.95 -33.65
N GLU A 429 -10.41 -19.10 -33.41
CA GLU A 429 -9.19 -19.45 -32.65
C GLU A 429 -9.51 -19.81 -31.19
N ILE A 430 -10.48 -19.11 -30.59
CA ILE A 430 -10.99 -19.41 -29.26
C ILE A 430 -11.75 -20.74 -29.26
N ALA A 431 -12.57 -21.01 -30.27
CA ALA A 431 -13.31 -22.26 -30.38
C ALA A 431 -12.36 -23.45 -30.46
N ASP A 432 -11.34 -23.38 -31.31
CA ASP A 432 -10.30 -24.40 -31.43
C ASP A 432 -9.56 -24.61 -30.11
N PHE A 433 -9.21 -23.53 -29.41
CA PHE A 433 -8.54 -23.61 -28.11
C PHE A 433 -9.39 -24.26 -27.04
N VAL A 434 -10.68 -23.94 -26.96
CA VAL A 434 -11.62 -24.55 -26.01
C VAL A 434 -11.80 -26.03 -26.32
N LEU A 435 -11.92 -26.40 -27.58
CA LEU A 435 -11.99 -27.80 -28.01
C LEU A 435 -10.71 -28.56 -27.63
N GLN A 436 -9.54 -27.96 -27.87
CA GLN A 436 -8.26 -28.54 -27.49
C GLN A 436 -8.15 -28.73 -25.97
N GLN A 437 -8.55 -27.74 -25.17
CA GLN A 437 -8.56 -27.86 -23.70
C GLN A 437 -9.56 -28.91 -23.18
N ALA A 438 -10.67 -29.11 -23.89
CA ALA A 438 -11.64 -30.14 -23.53
C ALA A 438 -11.11 -31.56 -23.83
N MET A 439 -10.32 -31.70 -24.90
CA MET A 439 -9.67 -32.97 -25.26
C MET A 439 -8.48 -33.28 -24.33
N ASP A 440 -7.61 -32.30 -24.12
CA ASP A 440 -6.42 -32.40 -23.27
C ASP A 440 -6.41 -31.23 -22.26
N PRO A 441 -6.93 -31.43 -21.03
CA PRO A 441 -6.96 -30.37 -20.04
C PRO A 441 -5.52 -29.98 -19.67
N VAL A 442 -5.11 -28.79 -20.11
CA VAL A 442 -3.78 -28.24 -19.84
C VAL A 442 -3.63 -28.08 -18.34
N LYS A 443 -2.81 -28.94 -17.71
CA LYS A 443 -2.40 -28.75 -16.33
C LYS A 443 -1.44 -27.58 -16.29
N ILE A 444 -1.70 -26.60 -15.41
CA ILE A 444 -0.79 -25.48 -15.16
C ILE A 444 0.61 -26.03 -14.89
N GLY A 445 1.52 -25.84 -15.85
CA GLY A 445 2.87 -26.38 -15.79
C GLY A 445 3.68 -25.74 -14.66
N LYS A 446 4.70 -26.45 -14.16
CA LYS A 446 5.67 -25.84 -13.24
C LYS A 446 6.44 -24.70 -13.93
N GLU A 447 6.70 -24.83 -15.23
CA GLU A 447 7.39 -23.85 -16.06
C GLU A 447 6.57 -22.58 -16.24
N GLU A 448 5.26 -22.69 -16.48
CA GLU A 448 4.39 -21.50 -16.60
C GLU A 448 4.32 -20.71 -15.29
N LYS A 449 4.17 -21.40 -14.15
CA LYS A 449 4.21 -20.75 -12.83
C LYS A 449 5.55 -20.06 -12.58
N LYS A 450 6.65 -20.64 -13.06
CA LYS A 450 7.98 -20.03 -12.99
C LYS A 450 8.05 -18.81 -13.89
N ALA A 451 7.61 -18.89 -15.13
CA ALA A 451 7.61 -17.76 -16.07
C ALA A 451 6.80 -16.56 -15.52
N LEU A 452 5.59 -16.79 -15.01
CA LEU A 452 4.78 -15.73 -14.40
C LEU A 452 5.45 -15.11 -13.17
N LYS A 453 6.12 -15.95 -12.35
CA LYS A 453 6.90 -15.46 -11.22
C LYS A 453 8.09 -14.61 -11.67
N ASP A 454 8.80 -15.06 -12.70
CA ASP A 454 9.93 -14.33 -13.28
C ASP A 454 9.47 -12.97 -13.85
N VAL A 455 8.27 -12.89 -14.44
CA VAL A 455 7.64 -11.61 -14.84
C VAL A 455 7.36 -10.73 -13.62
N THR A 456 6.78 -11.25 -12.54
CA THR A 456 6.53 -10.48 -11.31
C THR A 456 7.83 -9.96 -10.69
N ASP A 457 8.82 -10.83 -10.54
CA ASP A 457 10.14 -10.49 -9.99
C ASP A 457 10.84 -9.44 -10.86
N TYR A 458 10.67 -9.51 -12.19
CA TYR A 458 11.16 -8.50 -13.13
C TYR A 458 10.48 -7.14 -12.96
N ILE A 459 9.15 -7.10 -12.85
CA ILE A 459 8.39 -5.85 -12.63
C ILE A 459 8.84 -5.18 -11.33
N ASP A 460 9.08 -5.97 -10.27
CA ASP A 460 9.59 -5.45 -9.00
C ASP A 460 10.98 -4.83 -9.13
N LEU A 461 11.86 -5.46 -9.90
CA LEU A 461 13.22 -4.96 -10.16
C LEU A 461 13.23 -3.61 -10.90
N ILE A 462 12.34 -3.43 -11.89
CA ILE A 462 12.30 -2.21 -12.71
C ILE A 462 11.51 -1.05 -12.07
N SER A 463 10.68 -1.35 -11.07
CA SER A 463 9.76 -0.38 -10.45
C SER A 463 10.47 0.87 -9.91
N GLY A 464 11.71 0.73 -9.44
CA GLY A 464 12.54 1.79 -8.89
C GLY A 464 13.31 2.63 -9.91
N ILE A 465 13.20 2.32 -11.22
CA ILE A 465 13.89 3.09 -12.26
C ILE A 465 13.15 4.40 -12.52
N VAL A 466 13.84 5.51 -12.22
CA VAL A 466 13.41 6.85 -12.59
C VAL A 466 13.70 7.05 -14.08
N VAL A 467 12.63 7.31 -14.84
CA VAL A 467 12.67 7.55 -16.27
C VAL A 467 12.41 9.04 -16.52
N ILE A 468 13.17 9.63 -17.44
CA ILE A 468 13.02 11.01 -17.88
C ILE A 468 12.50 11.00 -19.33
N LEU A 469 11.58 11.92 -19.62
CA LEU A 469 11.08 12.13 -20.97
C LEU A 469 12.13 12.91 -21.78
N ASP A 470 12.53 12.35 -22.92
CA ASP A 470 13.43 13.01 -23.86
C ASP A 470 12.70 14.11 -24.66
N ASP A 471 13.39 15.21 -24.99
CA ASP A 471 12.80 16.38 -25.66
C ASP A 471 12.13 16.02 -27.00
N LYS A 472 12.74 15.11 -27.79
CA LYS A 472 12.15 14.68 -29.06
C LYS A 472 10.87 13.88 -28.84
N THR A 473 10.87 13.06 -27.80
CA THR A 473 9.72 12.24 -27.40
C THR A 473 8.57 13.12 -26.91
N GLU A 474 8.89 14.14 -26.10
CA GLU A 474 7.91 15.12 -25.62
C GLU A 474 7.26 15.88 -26.78
N ASN A 475 8.08 16.38 -27.71
CA ASN A 475 7.59 17.09 -28.88
C ASN A 475 6.66 16.22 -29.73
N LEU A 476 7.00 14.95 -29.97
CA LEU A 476 6.15 14.03 -30.73
C LEU A 476 4.79 13.80 -30.03
N LEU A 477 4.79 13.53 -28.72
CA LEU A 477 3.55 13.35 -27.95
C LEU A 477 2.68 14.60 -27.96
N ARG A 478 3.31 15.78 -27.82
CA ARG A 478 2.61 17.07 -27.84
C ARG A 478 2.00 17.36 -29.20
N SER A 479 2.74 17.16 -30.29
CA SER A 479 2.25 17.38 -31.65
C SER A 479 1.11 16.43 -32.00
N TYR A 480 1.24 15.14 -31.63
CA TYR A 480 0.14 14.17 -31.74
C TYR A 480 -1.11 14.63 -30.97
N PHE A 481 -0.94 15.03 -29.71
CA PHE A 481 -2.06 15.46 -28.87
C PHE A 481 -2.81 16.67 -29.46
N LEU A 482 -2.08 17.64 -30.01
CA LEU A 482 -2.66 18.81 -30.67
C LEU A 482 -3.41 18.42 -31.96
N ALA A 483 -2.82 17.54 -32.78
CA ALA A 483 -3.46 17.04 -34.00
C ALA A 483 -4.75 16.25 -33.68
N ALA A 484 -4.69 15.32 -32.74
CA ALA A 484 -5.84 14.53 -32.29
C ALA A 484 -6.96 15.41 -31.73
N ARG A 485 -6.63 16.46 -30.94
CA ARG A 485 -7.64 17.41 -30.44
C ARG A 485 -8.25 18.29 -31.52
N LYS A 486 -7.48 18.63 -32.55
CA LYS A 486 -7.96 19.41 -33.71
C LYS A 486 -9.01 18.61 -34.49
N GLU A 487 -8.79 17.32 -34.66
CA GLU A 487 -9.72 16.44 -35.37
C GLU A 487 -10.93 16.05 -34.52
N ASN A 488 -10.72 15.66 -33.26
CA ASN A 488 -11.82 15.37 -32.34
C ASN A 488 -11.47 15.76 -30.89
N SER A 489 -12.05 16.87 -30.46
CA SER A 489 -11.83 17.43 -29.11
C SER A 489 -12.36 16.54 -27.97
N ARG A 490 -13.25 15.58 -28.26
CA ARG A 490 -13.85 14.69 -27.26
C ARG A 490 -13.07 13.39 -27.05
N SER A 491 -12.27 12.94 -28.02
CA SER A 491 -11.49 11.70 -27.87
C SER A 491 -10.12 11.92 -27.23
N ALA A 492 -9.52 13.11 -27.38
CA ALA A 492 -8.23 13.45 -26.78
C ALA A 492 -8.39 14.39 -25.55
N CYS A 493 -8.80 13.82 -24.41
CA CYS A 493 -8.90 14.55 -23.15
C CYS A 493 -7.53 14.84 -22.52
N ILE A 494 -7.42 15.81 -21.60
CA ILE A 494 -6.16 16.12 -20.87
C ILE A 494 -5.61 14.89 -20.14
N GLY A 495 -6.47 14.05 -19.56
CA GLY A 495 -6.08 12.78 -18.94
C GLY A 495 -5.38 11.83 -19.92
N SER A 496 -5.69 11.90 -21.22
CA SER A 496 -5.02 11.12 -22.27
C SER A 496 -3.55 11.50 -22.41
N MET A 497 -3.19 12.78 -22.24
CA MET A 497 -1.79 13.22 -22.31
C MET A 497 -0.97 12.66 -21.14
N VAL A 498 -1.51 12.73 -19.93
CA VAL A 498 -0.89 12.12 -18.73
C VAL A 498 -0.70 10.62 -18.96
N SER A 499 -1.67 9.97 -19.58
CA SER A 499 -1.65 8.53 -19.87
C SER A 499 -0.62 8.17 -20.93
N LEU A 500 -0.50 8.96 -22.01
CA LEU A 500 0.53 8.81 -23.04
C LEU A 500 1.93 8.94 -22.46
N ILE A 501 2.18 9.97 -21.65
CA ILE A 501 3.47 10.16 -20.96
C ILE A 501 3.74 8.97 -20.03
N SER A 502 2.75 8.56 -19.23
CA SER A 502 2.89 7.44 -18.30
C SER A 502 3.24 6.14 -19.02
N THR A 503 2.57 5.84 -20.13
CA THR A 503 2.84 4.64 -20.94
C THR A 503 4.22 4.69 -21.58
N CYS A 504 4.60 5.84 -22.14
CA CYS A 504 5.93 6.04 -22.71
C CYS A 504 7.03 5.80 -21.67
N MET A 505 6.88 6.38 -20.47
CA MET A 505 7.81 6.16 -19.36
C MET A 505 7.83 4.71 -18.87
N ASN A 506 6.67 4.06 -18.78
CA ASN A 506 6.58 2.64 -18.38
C ASN A 506 7.16 1.70 -19.45
N SER A 507 7.04 2.03 -20.74
CA SER A 507 7.68 1.31 -21.85
C SER A 507 9.21 1.35 -21.72
N ALA A 508 9.78 2.54 -21.51
CA ALA A 508 11.20 2.70 -21.27
C ALA A 508 11.66 1.97 -19.99
N ARG A 509 10.85 2.02 -18.93
CA ARG A 509 11.10 1.30 -17.66
C ARG A 509 11.13 -0.21 -17.84
N LEU A 510 10.17 -0.76 -18.60
CA LEU A 510 10.14 -2.18 -18.97
C LEU A 510 11.39 -2.59 -19.75
N CYS A 511 12.04 -1.68 -20.46
CA CYS A 511 13.28 -1.92 -21.17
C CYS A 511 14.54 -1.58 -20.35
N ARG A 512 14.40 -1.35 -19.04
CA ARG A 512 15.47 -0.90 -18.11
C ARG A 512 16.19 0.39 -18.54
N ARG A 513 15.53 1.25 -19.31
CA ARG A 513 16.07 2.54 -19.73
C ARG A 513 15.68 3.65 -18.76
N ARG A 514 16.57 4.64 -18.61
CA ARG A 514 16.31 5.87 -17.83
C ARG A 514 15.78 7.02 -18.68
N VAL A 515 15.79 6.88 -20.01
CA VAL A 515 15.39 7.91 -20.96
C VAL A 515 14.48 7.26 -22.00
N THR A 516 13.39 7.95 -22.32
CA THR A 516 12.45 7.51 -23.36
C THR A 516 13.04 7.72 -24.76
N ASN A 517 12.59 6.93 -25.73
CA ASN A 517 12.93 7.12 -27.14
C ASN A 517 11.67 7.35 -27.99
N ILE A 518 11.88 7.67 -29.26
CA ILE A 518 10.78 7.89 -30.23
C ILE A 518 9.90 6.63 -30.34
N ASP A 519 10.49 5.43 -30.30
CA ASP A 519 9.73 4.19 -30.35
C ASP A 519 8.76 4.02 -29.18
N ASP A 520 9.11 4.48 -27.97
CA ASP A 520 8.22 4.48 -26.81
C ASP A 520 7.03 5.42 -27.02
N ALA A 521 7.25 6.60 -27.61
CA ALA A 521 6.17 7.52 -27.94
C ALA A 521 5.25 6.96 -29.04
N VAL A 522 5.83 6.43 -30.11
CA VAL A 522 5.05 5.78 -31.19
C VAL A 522 4.23 4.63 -30.62
N PHE A 523 4.81 3.80 -29.75
CA PHE A 523 4.12 2.71 -29.09
C PHE A 523 2.98 3.19 -28.18
N ALA A 524 3.20 4.24 -27.39
CA ALA A 524 2.17 4.83 -26.53
C ALA A 524 1.00 5.40 -27.35
N ILE A 525 1.30 6.07 -28.47
CA ILE A 525 0.31 6.62 -29.40
C ILE A 525 -0.46 5.47 -30.07
N TRP A 526 0.24 4.44 -30.56
CA TRP A 526 -0.38 3.27 -31.19
C TRP A 526 -1.35 2.57 -30.24
N LEU A 527 -0.98 2.37 -28.97
CA LEU A 527 -1.87 1.81 -27.96
C LEU A 527 -3.11 2.69 -27.71
N HIS A 528 -2.93 4.01 -27.67
CA HIS A 528 -4.03 4.95 -27.48
C HIS A 528 -5.01 4.94 -28.66
N VAL A 529 -4.51 5.00 -29.90
CA VAL A 529 -5.35 4.98 -31.11
C VAL A 529 -6.03 3.61 -31.30
N SER A 530 -5.35 2.51 -30.99
CA SER A 530 -5.91 1.17 -31.13
C SER A 530 -7.07 0.90 -30.18
N GLY A 531 -7.09 1.57 -29.02
CA GLY A 531 -8.11 1.44 -28.00
C GLY A 531 -9.21 2.50 -28.06
N SER A 532 -9.09 3.52 -28.91
CA SER A 532 -10.07 4.61 -28.96
C SER A 532 -11.43 4.13 -29.53
N PRO A 533 -12.55 4.62 -28.97
CA PRO A 533 -13.87 4.28 -29.48
C PRO A 533 -14.09 4.91 -30.87
N GLU A 534 -14.87 4.24 -31.71
CA GLU A 534 -15.14 4.69 -33.08
C GLU A 534 -15.86 6.06 -33.15
N PRO A 535 -15.53 6.90 -34.15
CA PRO A 535 -14.58 6.69 -35.25
C PRO A 535 -13.12 6.92 -34.82
N ARG A 536 -12.21 6.08 -35.33
CA ARG A 536 -10.78 6.11 -35.00
C ARG A 536 -10.00 6.99 -35.97
N PHE A 537 -8.88 7.55 -35.50
CA PHE A 537 -8.01 8.42 -36.29
C PHE A 537 -7.21 7.66 -37.37
N ALA A 538 -6.68 6.48 -37.02
CA ALA A 538 -5.90 5.68 -37.95
C ALA A 538 -6.76 4.61 -38.65
N PRO A 539 -6.39 4.23 -39.90
CA PRO A 539 -6.98 3.09 -40.59
C PRO A 539 -6.92 1.80 -39.77
N GLU A 540 -7.97 0.98 -39.85
CA GLU A 540 -8.09 -0.24 -39.03
C GLU A 540 -6.98 -1.27 -39.32
N GLU A 541 -6.45 -1.28 -40.54
CA GLU A 541 -5.32 -2.13 -40.95
C GLU A 541 -4.05 -1.91 -40.12
N TYR A 542 -3.87 -0.71 -39.55
CA TYR A 542 -2.70 -0.37 -38.73
C TYR A 542 -2.90 -0.66 -37.23
N LEU A 543 -4.14 -0.95 -36.84
CA LEU A 543 -4.56 -1.08 -35.44
C LEU A 543 -4.82 -2.53 -35.04
N GLN A 544 -4.81 -3.45 -36.00
CA GLN A 544 -4.84 -4.88 -35.71
C GLN A 544 -3.54 -5.32 -35.04
N THR A 545 -3.64 -6.15 -34.01
CA THR A 545 -2.48 -6.76 -33.34
C THR A 545 -2.21 -8.13 -33.97
N PRO A 546 -1.37 -8.24 -35.02
CA PRO A 546 -1.14 -9.52 -35.67
C PRO A 546 -0.46 -10.51 -34.73
N ALA A 547 -0.73 -11.80 -34.95
CA ALA A 547 -0.13 -12.92 -34.22
C ALA A 547 1.38 -13.11 -34.48
N ASP A 548 1.90 -12.59 -35.60
CA ASP A 548 3.31 -12.72 -36.00
C ASP A 548 4.04 -11.40 -35.75
N VAL A 549 5.12 -11.46 -34.97
CA VAL A 549 6.00 -10.33 -34.66
C VAL A 549 6.58 -9.68 -35.91
N ARG A 550 6.85 -10.44 -36.98
CA ARG A 550 7.32 -9.89 -38.27
C ARG A 550 6.24 -9.08 -38.97
N LYS A 551 4.97 -9.51 -38.86
CA LYS A 551 3.82 -8.74 -39.36
C LYS A 551 3.61 -7.49 -38.50
N LEU A 552 3.77 -7.60 -37.18
CA LEU A 552 3.69 -6.46 -36.26
C LEU A 552 4.74 -5.39 -36.60
N GLN A 553 5.97 -5.77 -36.91
CA GLN A 553 7.01 -4.83 -37.37
C GLN A 553 6.56 -4.05 -38.62
N LYS A 554 5.96 -4.72 -39.61
CA LYS A 554 5.46 -4.07 -40.82
C LYS A 554 4.31 -3.11 -40.50
N VAL A 555 3.40 -3.51 -39.62
CA VAL A 555 2.29 -2.67 -39.15
C VAL A 555 2.82 -1.43 -38.41
N MET A 556 3.78 -1.59 -37.50
CA MET A 556 4.39 -0.50 -36.76
C MET A 556 5.14 0.48 -37.67
N ASN A 557 5.84 -0.01 -38.70
CA ASN A 557 6.51 0.86 -39.66
C ASN A 557 5.48 1.67 -40.48
N LYS A 558 4.44 1.02 -41.02
CA LYS A 558 3.36 1.73 -41.71
C LYS A 558 2.63 2.72 -40.81
N PHE A 559 2.47 2.40 -39.53
CA PHE A 559 1.87 3.29 -38.55
C PHE A 559 2.73 4.52 -38.29
N LYS A 560 4.06 4.39 -38.28
CA LYS A 560 4.98 5.53 -38.21
C LYS A 560 4.81 6.45 -39.42
N ASP A 561 4.81 5.87 -40.63
CA ASP A 561 4.62 6.64 -41.87
C ASP A 561 3.28 7.40 -41.86
N TRP A 562 2.21 6.76 -41.37
CA TRP A 562 0.92 7.42 -41.17
C TRP A 562 0.97 8.51 -40.11
N LEU A 563 1.64 8.28 -38.98
CA LEU A 563 1.75 9.23 -37.88
C LEU A 563 2.47 10.51 -38.31
N GLU A 564 3.51 10.38 -39.14
CA GLU A 564 4.22 11.51 -39.76
C GLU A 564 3.27 12.35 -40.61
N GLN A 565 2.50 11.70 -41.50
CA GLN A 565 1.51 12.38 -42.34
C GLN A 565 0.41 13.05 -41.51
N PHE A 566 0.01 12.41 -40.41
CA PHE A 566 -1.06 12.90 -39.54
C PHE A 566 -0.67 14.16 -38.75
N ILE A 567 0.57 14.21 -38.27
CA ILE A 567 1.09 15.32 -37.46
C ILE A 567 1.59 16.48 -38.35
N GLY A 568 2.02 16.17 -39.59
CA GLY A 568 2.76 17.08 -40.46
C GLY A 568 4.26 17.04 -40.11
N ASP A 569 5.10 16.79 -41.12
CA ASP A 569 6.54 16.45 -41.07
C ASP A 569 7.28 16.84 -39.78
N PHE A 570 7.74 15.83 -39.02
CA PHE A 570 8.51 16.01 -37.78
C PHE A 570 9.53 14.90 -37.48
N LEU A 571 9.91 14.07 -38.46
CA LEU A 571 10.93 13.02 -38.30
C LEU A 571 12.23 13.32 -39.05
#